data_AF-A0A4V2PRX4-F1
#
_entry.id   AF-A0A4V2PRX4-F1
#
_cell.length_a   1.000
_cell.length_b   1.000
_cell.length_c   1.000
_cell.angle_alpha   90.00
_cell.angle_beta   90.00
_cell.angle_gamma   90.00
#
_symmetry.space_group_name_H-M   'P 1'
#
loop_
_entity.id
_entity.type
_entity.pdbx_description
1 polymer ?
#
loop_
_entity_poly.entity_id
_entity_poly.type
_entity_poly.pdbx_seq_one_letter_code
_entity_poly.pdbx_strand_id
1 'polypeptide(L)'
;MNFSFAYTLAGVGATLFLFAVWFVAGVLLENRRIKQKCLLLADSISVLRSGRAAEGELTEAQRACFEHLADAFNTYIRPNAKYKTALVKALNSICGCSHSQLDMFDCFENRRMNGFFKDMVDKSGYLFINMIYMAHLEQKGYHMAELEHSLSKKL
;
A
#
# COMPACT_ATOMS: atom_id res chain seq x y z
N MET A 1 5.90 -37.32 42.99
CA MET A 1 5.40 -36.49 41.86
C MET A 1 6.58 -36.18 40.95
N ASN A 2 6.44 -36.47 39.66
CA ASN A 2 7.54 -36.61 38.70
C ASN A 2 8.19 -35.28 38.32
N PHE A 3 9.37 -34.99 38.88
CA PHE A 3 10.21 -33.84 38.54
C PHE A 3 10.40 -33.68 37.01
N SER A 4 10.53 -34.78 36.27
CA SER A 4 10.69 -34.80 34.81
C SER A 4 9.53 -34.14 34.03
N PHE A 5 8.29 -34.23 34.54
CA PHE A 5 7.12 -33.62 33.90
C PHE A 5 7.08 -32.09 34.09
N ALA A 6 7.52 -31.61 35.25
CA ALA A 6 7.57 -30.17 35.53
C ALA A 6 8.63 -29.45 34.67
N TYR A 7 9.79 -30.07 34.44
CA TYR A 7 10.84 -29.50 33.58
C TYR A 7 10.47 -29.51 32.09
N THR A 8 9.75 -30.53 31.62
CA THR A 8 9.25 -30.57 30.23
C THR A 8 8.15 -29.54 29.99
N LEU A 9 7.23 -29.35 30.95
CA LEU A 9 6.20 -28.31 30.85
C LEU A 9 6.80 -26.89 30.87
N ALA A 10 7.80 -26.67 31.74
CA ALA A 10 8.53 -25.40 31.80
C ALA A 10 9.32 -25.12 30.51
N GLY A 11 9.96 -26.15 29.93
CA GLY A 11 10.66 -26.05 28.65
C GLY A 11 9.73 -25.70 27.49
N VAL A 12 8.56 -26.34 27.39
CA VAL A 12 7.54 -26.03 26.37
C VAL A 12 6.96 -24.63 26.58
N GLY A 13 6.71 -24.23 27.82
CA GLY A 13 6.25 -22.87 28.13
C GLY A 13 7.27 -21.79 27.70
N ALA A 14 8.55 -22.01 27.96
CA ALA A 14 9.61 -21.09 27.57
C ALA A 14 9.77 -20.99 26.05
N THR A 15 9.69 -22.11 25.30
CA THR A 15 9.78 -22.09 23.84
C THR A 15 8.57 -21.43 23.19
N LEU A 16 7.36 -21.66 23.70
CA LEU A 16 6.15 -20.97 23.25
C LEU A 16 6.22 -19.47 23.51
N PHE A 17 6.75 -19.06 24.66
CA PHE A 17 6.95 -17.65 24.99
C PHE A 17 7.97 -17.00 24.04
N LEU A 18 9.12 -17.64 23.81
CA LEU A 18 10.13 -17.13 22.86
C LEU A 18 9.58 -17.05 21.43
N PHE A 19 8.80 -18.03 21.00
CA PHE A 19 8.12 -18.00 19.70
C PHE A 19 7.12 -16.84 19.62
N ALA A 20 6.30 -16.62 20.65
CA ALA A 20 5.35 -15.52 20.70
C ALA A 20 6.06 -14.15 20.66
N VAL A 21 7.14 -13.97 21.43
CA VAL A 21 7.95 -12.75 21.41
C VAL A 21 8.58 -12.52 20.04
N TRP A 22 9.17 -13.57 19.44
CA TRP A 22 9.75 -13.50 18.10
C TRP A 22 8.70 -13.13 17.03
N PHE A 23 7.52 -13.76 17.10
CA PHE A 23 6.41 -13.47 16.20
C PHE A 23 5.93 -12.02 16.33
N VAL A 24 5.67 -11.55 17.56
CA VAL A 24 5.24 -10.16 17.81
C VAL A 24 6.30 -9.16 17.36
N ALA A 25 7.58 -9.42 17.65
CA ALA A 25 8.68 -8.57 17.18
C ALA A 25 8.74 -8.52 15.65
N GLY A 26 8.55 -9.67 14.98
CA GLY A 26 8.49 -9.75 13.52
C GLY A 26 7.35 -8.93 12.93
N VAL A 27 6.15 -9.04 13.50
CA VAL A 27 4.96 -8.26 13.10
C VAL A 27 5.20 -6.75 13.27
N LEU A 28 5.80 -6.34 14.40
CA LEU A 28 6.10 -4.92 14.67
C LEU A 28 7.13 -4.34 13.70
N LEU A 29 8.19 -5.10 13.40
CA LEU A 29 9.22 -4.70 12.44
C LEU A 29 8.63 -4.54 11.04
N GLU A 30 7.78 -5.48 10.62
CA GLU A 30 7.16 -5.41 9.30
C GLU A 30 6.17 -4.25 9.20
N ASN A 31 5.36 -4.02 10.25
CA ASN A 31 4.47 -2.86 10.29
C ASN A 31 5.23 -1.53 10.19
N ARG A 32 6.38 -1.41 10.89
CA ARG A 32 7.26 -0.23 10.76
C ARG A 32 7.77 -0.05 9.32
N ARG A 33 8.18 -1.12 8.64
CA ARG A 33 8.63 -1.07 7.23
C ARG A 33 7.51 -0.63 6.30
N ILE A 34 6.30 -1.15 6.48
CA ILE A 34 5.13 -0.76 5.69
C ILE A 34 4.82 0.71 5.90
N LYS A 35 4.83 1.18 7.16
CA LYS A 35 4.61 2.58 7.51
C LYS A 35 5.63 3.50 6.84
N GLN A 36 6.92 3.14 6.90
CA GLN A 36 7.98 3.88 6.23
C GLN A 36 7.76 3.95 4.72
N LYS A 37 7.40 2.84 4.07
CA LYS A 37 7.06 2.84 2.64
C LYS A 37 5.89 3.77 2.32
N CYS A 38 4.82 3.73 3.12
CA CYS A 38 3.65 4.59 2.90
C CYS A 38 3.98 6.07 3.08
N LEU A 39 4.85 6.41 4.05
CA LEU A 39 5.34 7.78 4.23
C LEU A 39 6.17 8.24 3.03
N LEU A 40 7.08 7.40 2.52
CA LEU A 40 7.86 7.71 1.31
C LEU A 40 6.95 7.95 0.08
N LEU A 41 5.88 7.18 -0.06
CA LEU A 41 4.89 7.39 -1.14
C LEU A 41 4.12 8.69 -0.95
N ALA A 42 3.76 9.05 0.29
CA ALA A 42 3.11 10.31 0.61
C ALA A 42 4.02 11.50 0.27
N ASP A 43 5.30 11.43 0.63
CA ASP A 43 6.29 12.45 0.30
C ASP A 43 6.49 12.55 -1.22
N SER A 44 6.57 11.42 -1.92
CA SER A 44 6.66 11.38 -3.39
C SER A 44 5.46 12.07 -4.06
N ILE A 45 4.24 11.80 -3.58
CA ILE A 45 3.02 12.48 -4.06
C ILE A 45 3.05 13.98 -3.74
N SER A 46 3.54 14.37 -2.56
CA SER A 46 3.67 15.77 -2.17
C SER A 46 4.62 16.53 -3.11
N VAL A 47 5.79 15.95 -3.42
CA VAL A 47 6.77 16.51 -4.37
C VAL A 47 6.19 16.60 -5.78
N LEU A 48 5.47 15.57 -6.22
CA LEU A 48 4.81 15.57 -7.54
C LEU A 48 3.70 16.62 -7.63
N ARG A 49 2.97 16.87 -6.54
CA ARG A 49 1.93 17.90 -6.47
C ARG A 49 2.53 19.30 -6.47
N SER A 50 3.59 19.54 -5.72
CA SER A 50 4.22 20.87 -5.59
C SER A 50 4.97 21.29 -6.85
N GLY A 51 5.68 20.36 -7.49
CA GLY A 51 6.46 20.67 -8.69
C GLY A 51 5.65 20.78 -9.98
N ARG A 52 4.31 20.67 -9.92
CA ARG A 52 3.40 20.89 -11.07
C ARG A 52 2.99 22.34 -11.30
N ALA A 53 3.36 23.25 -10.41
CA ALA A 53 3.10 24.68 -10.60
C ALA A 53 3.87 25.28 -11.80
N ALA A 54 4.85 24.55 -12.35
CA ALA A 54 5.55 24.90 -13.59
C ALA A 54 5.18 23.87 -14.67
N GLU A 55 4.50 24.31 -15.72
CA GLU A 55 4.08 23.52 -16.90
C GLU A 55 5.26 23.09 -17.79
N GLY A 56 6.32 22.51 -17.20
CA GLY A 56 7.54 22.06 -17.88
C GLY A 56 7.78 20.55 -17.78
N GLU A 57 8.83 20.09 -18.45
CA GLU A 57 9.36 18.72 -18.28
C GLU A 57 9.63 18.44 -16.79
N LEU A 58 9.29 17.23 -16.34
CA LEU A 58 9.53 16.82 -14.96
C LEU A 58 11.02 16.92 -14.65
N THR A 59 11.34 17.46 -13.49
CA THR A 59 12.68 17.36 -12.93
C THR A 59 13.04 15.89 -12.70
N GLU A 60 14.34 15.58 -12.69
CA GLU A 60 14.81 14.21 -12.38
C GLU A 60 14.27 13.71 -11.04
N ALA A 61 14.14 14.61 -10.05
CA ALA A 61 13.55 14.30 -8.75
C ALA A 61 12.08 13.88 -8.84
N GLN A 62 11.28 14.56 -9.67
CA GLN A 62 9.88 14.19 -9.90
C GLN A 62 9.77 12.88 -10.67
N ARG A 63 10.65 12.64 -11.65
CA ARG A 63 10.71 11.36 -12.35
C ARG A 63 11.02 10.22 -11.38
N ALA A 64 11.99 10.40 -10.47
CA ALA A 64 12.28 9.41 -9.43
C ALA A 64 11.08 9.17 -8.50
N CYS A 65 10.36 10.23 -8.09
CA CYS A 65 9.14 10.09 -7.29
C CYS A 65 8.05 9.32 -8.04
N PHE A 66 7.92 9.54 -9.35
CA PHE A 66 6.98 8.79 -10.18
C PHE A 66 7.35 7.31 -10.28
N GLU A 67 8.64 6.99 -10.47
CA GLU A 67 9.14 5.62 -10.49
C GLU A 67 8.80 4.89 -9.18
N HIS A 68 8.95 5.55 -8.02
CA HIS A 68 8.54 4.97 -6.74
C HIS A 68 7.06 4.60 -6.69
N LEU A 69 6.18 5.45 -7.26
CA LEU A 69 4.74 5.16 -7.34
C LEU A 69 4.45 4.00 -8.30
N ALA A 70 5.11 3.99 -9.46
CA ALA A 70 4.95 2.94 -10.46
C ALA A 70 5.42 1.58 -9.94
N ASP A 71 6.55 1.53 -9.25
CA ASP A 71 7.06 0.31 -8.62
C ASP A 71 6.11 -0.22 -7.54
N ALA A 72 5.55 0.67 -6.73
CA ALA A 72 4.57 0.30 -5.72
C ALA A 72 3.27 -0.22 -6.36
N PHE A 73 2.79 0.42 -7.42
CA PHE A 73 1.66 -0.08 -8.20
C PHE A 73 1.94 -1.49 -8.76
N ASN A 74 3.08 -1.67 -9.42
CA ASN A 74 3.47 -2.93 -10.05
C ASN A 74 3.63 -4.07 -9.05
N THR A 75 4.07 -3.75 -7.83
CA THR A 75 4.29 -4.75 -6.77
C THR A 75 2.98 -5.14 -6.06
N TYR A 76 2.12 -4.17 -5.77
CA TYR A 76 1.00 -4.36 -4.84
C TYR A 76 -0.39 -4.34 -5.50
N ILE A 77 -0.59 -3.47 -6.49
CA ILE A 77 -1.91 -3.29 -7.13
C ILE A 77 -2.03 -4.15 -8.39
N ARG A 78 -1.03 -4.12 -9.28
CA ARG A 78 -1.02 -4.86 -10.54
C ARG A 78 -1.40 -6.34 -10.43
N PRO A 79 -0.83 -7.15 -9.51
CA PRO A 79 -1.15 -8.57 -9.43
C PRO A 79 -2.59 -8.83 -8.93
N ASN A 80 -3.27 -7.83 -8.36
CA ASN A 80 -4.55 -8.01 -7.70
C ASN A 80 -5.69 -7.29 -8.44
N ALA A 81 -6.56 -8.08 -9.07
CA ALA A 81 -7.71 -7.57 -9.84
C ALA A 81 -8.68 -6.71 -9.02
N LYS A 82 -8.81 -7.01 -7.71
CA LYS A 82 -9.64 -6.23 -6.77
C LYS A 82 -9.14 -4.80 -6.67
N TYR A 83 -7.84 -4.59 -6.42
CA TYR A 83 -7.27 -3.26 -6.25
C TYR A 83 -7.22 -2.45 -7.55
N LYS A 84 -6.97 -3.10 -8.70
CA LYS A 84 -7.05 -2.44 -10.01
C LYS A 84 -8.42 -1.82 -10.26
N THR A 85 -9.47 -2.62 -10.07
CA THR A 85 -10.85 -2.17 -10.29
C THR A 85 -11.27 -1.13 -9.25
N ALA A 86 -10.90 -1.36 -7.99
CA ALA A 86 -11.21 -0.43 -6.90
C ALA A 86 -10.54 0.94 -7.11
N LEU A 87 -9.28 0.98 -7.56
CA LEU A 87 -8.56 2.23 -7.82
C LEU A 87 -9.25 3.07 -8.88
N VAL A 88 -9.55 2.49 -10.03
CA VAL A 88 -10.23 3.20 -11.14
C VAL A 88 -11.61 3.68 -10.70
N LYS A 89 -12.41 2.81 -10.07
CA LYS A 89 -13.76 3.16 -9.61
C LYS A 89 -13.75 4.30 -8.60
N ALA A 90 -12.88 4.21 -7.59
CA ALA A 90 -12.78 5.23 -6.55
C ALA A 90 -12.27 6.56 -7.11
N LEU A 91 -11.28 6.53 -8.00
CA LEU A 91 -10.73 7.73 -8.62
C LEU A 91 -11.77 8.43 -9.51
N ASN A 92 -12.54 7.68 -10.31
CA ASN A 92 -13.66 8.21 -11.08
C ASN A 92 -14.74 8.84 -10.18
N SER A 93 -15.07 8.18 -9.07
CA SER A 93 -16.04 8.68 -8.10
C SER A 93 -15.58 9.98 -7.42
N ILE A 94 -14.30 10.12 -7.10
CA ILE A 94 -13.75 11.32 -6.44
C ILE A 94 -13.61 12.48 -7.43
N CYS A 95 -13.20 12.19 -8.66
CA CYS A 95 -12.82 13.22 -9.63
C CYS A 95 -13.96 13.65 -10.54
N GLY A 96 -15.06 12.90 -10.59
CA GLY A 96 -16.14 13.12 -11.57
C GLY A 96 -15.70 12.81 -13.01
N CYS A 97 -14.68 11.95 -13.16
CA CYS A 97 -14.07 11.61 -14.45
C CYS A 97 -14.40 10.16 -14.84
N SER A 98 -14.17 9.81 -16.10
CA SER A 98 -14.38 8.46 -16.64
C SER A 98 -13.07 7.85 -17.12
N HIS A 99 -12.12 7.63 -16.20
CA HIS A 99 -10.90 6.89 -16.50
C HIS A 99 -11.19 5.41 -16.67
N SER A 100 -10.48 4.78 -17.59
CA SER A 100 -10.52 3.35 -17.87
C SER A 100 -9.34 2.64 -17.19
N GLN A 101 -9.39 1.30 -17.16
CA GLN A 101 -8.21 0.52 -16.77
C GLN A 101 -7.05 0.72 -17.74
N LEU A 102 -7.32 1.02 -19.02
CA LEU A 102 -6.27 1.32 -20.01
C LEU A 102 -5.51 2.59 -19.64
N ASP A 103 -6.17 3.62 -19.14
CA ASP A 103 -5.51 4.85 -18.68
C ASP A 103 -4.58 4.58 -17.49
N MET A 104 -5.01 3.72 -16.56
CA MET A 104 -4.18 3.28 -15.44
C MET A 104 -2.97 2.46 -15.92
N PHE A 105 -3.16 1.54 -16.88
CA PHE A 105 -2.05 0.76 -17.44
C PHE A 105 -1.08 1.62 -18.25
N ASP A 106 -1.58 2.52 -19.09
CA ASP A 106 -0.74 3.46 -19.82
C ASP A 106 0.05 4.36 -18.86
N CYS A 107 -0.56 4.71 -17.72
CA CYS A 107 0.13 5.44 -16.68
C CYS A 107 1.32 4.68 -16.10
N PHE A 108 1.07 3.51 -15.51
CA PHE A 108 2.11 2.83 -14.72
C PHE A 108 2.98 1.85 -15.50
N GLU A 109 2.46 1.20 -16.54
CA GLU A 109 3.22 0.23 -17.34
C GLU A 109 4.00 0.94 -18.47
N ASN A 110 3.35 1.87 -19.18
CA ASN A 110 4.01 2.64 -20.23
C ASN A 110 4.69 3.92 -19.72
N ARG A 111 4.64 4.16 -18.40
CA ARG A 111 5.27 5.30 -17.72
C ARG A 111 4.80 6.65 -18.26
N ARG A 112 3.56 6.74 -18.75
CA ARG A 112 3.01 7.96 -19.33
C ARG A 112 2.25 8.77 -18.29
N MET A 113 2.56 10.05 -18.21
CA MET A 113 1.75 10.95 -17.39
C MET A 113 0.52 11.38 -18.17
N ASN A 114 -0.62 10.77 -17.84
CA ASN A 114 -1.91 11.07 -18.46
C ASN A 114 -2.88 11.69 -17.44
N GLY A 115 -4.14 11.91 -17.86
CA GLY A 115 -5.18 12.48 -17.00
C GLY A 115 -5.42 11.66 -15.72
N PHE A 116 -5.30 10.32 -15.80
CA PHE A 116 -5.42 9.44 -14.64
C PHE A 116 -4.33 9.74 -13.61
N PHE A 117 -3.07 9.85 -14.06
CA PHE A 117 -1.97 10.23 -13.17
C PHE A 117 -2.21 11.60 -12.51
N LYS A 118 -2.76 12.54 -13.28
CA LYS A 118 -3.05 13.89 -12.80
C LYS A 118 -4.03 13.86 -11.64
N ASP A 119 -5.19 13.26 -11.86
CA ASP A 119 -6.25 13.13 -10.88
C ASP A 119 -5.84 12.26 -9.67
N MET A 120 -4.99 11.26 -9.88
CA MET A 120 -4.44 10.46 -8.80
C MET A 120 -3.62 11.32 -7.84
N VAL A 121 -2.59 12.02 -8.34
CA VAL A 121 -1.69 12.82 -7.50
C VAL A 121 -2.43 13.98 -6.83
N ASP A 122 -3.33 14.64 -7.57
CA ASP A 122 -3.95 15.87 -7.11
C ASP A 122 -5.10 15.61 -6.12
N LYS A 123 -5.93 14.59 -6.38
CA LYS A 123 -7.20 14.41 -5.65
C LYS A 123 -7.28 13.12 -4.83
N SER A 124 -6.57 12.07 -5.24
CA SER A 124 -6.76 10.72 -4.67
C SER A 124 -5.47 10.00 -4.25
N GLY A 125 -4.39 10.74 -4.02
CA GLY A 125 -3.09 10.16 -3.63
C GLY A 125 -3.15 9.38 -2.31
N TYR A 126 -3.97 9.84 -1.36
CA TYR A 126 -4.21 9.13 -0.11
C TYR A 126 -4.88 7.76 -0.32
N LEU A 127 -5.80 7.67 -1.29
CA LEU A 127 -6.51 6.45 -1.62
C LEU A 127 -5.54 5.43 -2.23
N PHE A 128 -4.67 5.89 -3.13
CA PHE A 128 -3.61 5.06 -3.73
C PHE A 128 -2.68 4.47 -2.65
N ILE A 129 -2.19 5.28 -1.72
CA ILE A 129 -1.34 4.82 -0.61
C ILE A 129 -2.08 3.82 0.28
N ASN A 130 -3.34 4.09 0.63
CA ASN A 130 -4.16 3.18 1.42
C ASN A 130 -4.35 1.84 0.72
N MET A 131 -4.55 1.81 -0.60
CA MET A 131 -4.65 0.55 -1.35
C MET A 131 -3.34 -0.23 -1.32
N ILE A 132 -2.19 0.44 -1.45
CA ILE A 132 -0.87 -0.21 -1.31
C ILE A 132 -0.69 -0.78 0.10
N TYR A 133 -1.06 -0.02 1.13
CA TYR A 133 -1.00 -0.48 2.52
C TYR A 133 -1.81 -1.77 2.71
N MET A 134 -3.05 -1.77 2.24
CA MET A 134 -3.95 -2.92 2.34
C MET A 134 -3.45 -4.13 1.56
N ALA A 135 -3.02 -3.92 0.31
CA ALA A 135 -2.47 -4.98 -0.53
C ALA A 135 -1.21 -5.60 0.08
N HIS A 136 -0.35 -4.79 0.71
CA HIS A 136 0.83 -5.29 1.41
C HIS A 136 0.47 -6.14 2.63
N LEU A 137 -0.51 -5.72 3.43
CA LEU A 137 -0.99 -6.50 4.57
C LEU A 137 -1.58 -7.84 4.13
N GLU A 138 -2.40 -7.84 3.08
CA GLU A 138 -2.96 -9.08 2.51
C GLU A 138 -1.85 -10.03 2.01
N GLN A 139 -0.80 -9.53 1.34
CA GLN A 139 0.34 -10.35 0.89
C GLN A 139 1.10 -11.02 2.05
N LYS A 140 1.04 -10.45 3.26
CA LYS A 140 1.69 -10.98 4.46
C LYS A 140 0.78 -11.91 5.27
N GLY A 141 -0.40 -12.24 4.75
CA GLY A 141 -1.36 -13.12 5.41
C GLY A 141 -2.14 -12.46 6.54
N TYR A 142 -2.07 -11.13 6.68
CA TYR A 142 -2.96 -10.42 7.59
C TYR A 142 -4.36 -10.35 6.95
N HIS A 143 -5.29 -11.15 7.47
CA HIS A 143 -6.68 -11.08 7.05
C HIS A 143 -7.32 -9.79 7.59
N MET A 144 -7.63 -8.85 6.70
CA MET A 144 -8.33 -7.62 7.04
C MET A 144 -9.85 -7.85 7.03
N ALA A 145 -10.35 -8.69 7.95
CA ALA A 145 -11.78 -8.93 8.11
C ALA A 145 -12.57 -7.68 8.56
N GLU A 146 -11.90 -6.69 9.16
CA GLU A 146 -12.55 -5.47 9.69
C GLU A 146 -12.84 -4.39 8.62
N LEU A 147 -12.34 -4.53 7.38
CA LEU A 147 -12.48 -3.48 6.36
C LEU A 147 -13.65 -3.64 5.38
N GLU A 148 -14.19 -4.84 5.17
CA GLU A 148 -15.48 -4.98 4.46
C GLU A 148 -16.59 -4.20 5.18
N HIS A 149 -16.58 -4.24 6.51
CA HIS A 149 -17.58 -3.59 7.34
C HIS A 149 -17.44 -2.06 7.40
N SER A 150 -16.24 -1.49 7.16
CA SER A 150 -16.00 -0.04 7.19
C SER A 150 -16.03 0.62 5.80
N LEU A 151 -15.69 -0.09 4.72
CA LEU A 151 -15.91 0.38 3.35
C LEU A 151 -17.38 0.29 2.92
N SER A 152 -18.13 -0.71 3.41
CA SER A 152 -19.58 -0.83 3.18
C SER A 152 -20.41 0.30 3.82
N LYS A 153 -19.89 1.00 4.82
CA LYS A 153 -20.62 2.06 5.54
C LYS A 153 -20.36 3.47 5.00
N LYS A 154 -19.44 3.63 4.04
CA LYS A 154 -19.06 4.94 3.47
C LYS A 154 -19.25 5.04 1.95
N LEU A 155 -19.76 3.98 1.31
CA LEU A 155 -20.37 3.98 -0.01
C LEU A 155 -21.89 3.93 0.15
#